data_AF-A0A4J1VY97-F1
#
_entry.id   AF-A0A4J1VY97-F1
#
_cell.length_a   1.000
_cell.length_b   1.000
_cell.length_c   1.000
_cell.angle_alpha   90.00
_cell.angle_beta   90.00
_cell.angle_gamma   90.00
#
_symmetry.space_group_name_H-M   'P 1'
#
loop_
_entity.id
_entity.type
_entity.pdbx_description
1 polymer ?
#
loop_
_entity_poly.entity_id
_entity_poly.type
_entity_poly.pdbx_seq_one_letter_code
_entity_poly.pdbx_strand_id
1 'polypeptide(L)'
;MPTALGYVSIGLACGIIGAPYVTLVEMGLMSLFVYAGSAQFAMLALIVVQAPVAAIAMTFFLINLRLFLLSLHASTYFRHTSLWYNIGMSSILTDETYGVLMGELAHTDKVNPMWMHGNNLNSYVAWFVGTVVGTALGGLLPNPEIFGLDFALVGMFIGIFASQFQMMQRRIPVRNLLIILAVVAVSFFLLLTVVSQSLAVLFATLLGCSMGVVLDGQ
;
A
#
# COMPACT_ATOMS: atom_id res chain seq x y z
N MET A 1 -13.32 -0.17 10.71
CA MET A 1 -14.57 -0.68 10.09
C MET A 1 -14.72 -0.19 8.63
N PRO A 2 -14.61 1.11 8.29
CA PRO A 2 -14.69 1.55 6.88
C PRO A 2 -13.58 0.97 5.98
N THR A 3 -12.39 0.81 6.55
CA THR A 3 -11.18 0.33 5.86
C THR A 3 -11.29 -1.11 5.39
N ALA A 4 -11.85 -1.98 6.23
CA ALA A 4 -12.04 -3.39 5.93
C ALA A 4 -12.91 -3.64 4.70
N LEU A 5 -13.93 -2.79 4.47
CA LEU A 5 -14.76 -2.88 3.27
C LEU A 5 -13.95 -2.56 2.00
N GLY A 6 -13.01 -1.62 2.08
CA GLY A 6 -12.04 -1.35 1.01
C GLY A 6 -11.09 -2.52 0.76
N TYR A 7 -10.57 -3.15 1.81
CA TYR A 7 -9.73 -4.35 1.67
C TYR A 7 -10.50 -5.52 1.05
N VAL A 8 -11.76 -5.73 1.43
CA VAL A 8 -12.58 -6.79 0.84
C VAL A 8 -12.83 -6.51 -0.64
N SER A 9 -13.23 -5.30 -1.03
CA SER A 9 -13.53 -5.00 -2.44
C SER A 9 -12.30 -5.14 -3.35
N ILE A 10 -11.13 -4.68 -2.88
CA ILE A 10 -9.90 -4.72 -3.66
C ILE A 10 -9.27 -6.11 -3.61
N GLY A 11 -9.35 -6.78 -2.46
CA GLY A 11 -8.96 -8.19 -2.34
C GLY A 11 -9.79 -9.06 -3.29
N LEU A 12 -11.11 -8.82 -3.38
CA LEU A 12 -11.98 -9.48 -4.36
C LEU A 12 -11.50 -9.23 -5.78
N ALA A 13 -11.23 -7.98 -6.15
CA ALA A 13 -10.71 -7.64 -7.48
C ALA A 13 -9.39 -8.35 -7.78
N CYS A 14 -8.43 -8.35 -6.83
CA CYS A 14 -7.15 -9.05 -6.95
C CYS A 14 -7.35 -10.56 -7.14
N GLY A 15 -8.23 -11.16 -6.35
CA GLY A 15 -8.57 -12.58 -6.44
C GLY A 15 -9.15 -12.95 -7.79
N ILE A 16 -10.12 -12.17 -8.26
CA ILE A 16 -10.79 -12.38 -9.55
C ILE A 16 -9.79 -12.25 -10.71
N ILE A 17 -8.93 -11.23 -10.70
CA ILE A 17 -7.91 -11.02 -11.73
C ILE A 17 -6.87 -12.15 -11.73
N GLY A 18 -6.52 -12.66 -10.55
CA GLY A 18 -5.54 -13.75 -10.42
C GLY A 18 -6.08 -15.14 -10.73
N ALA A 19 -7.40 -15.34 -10.69
CA ALA A 19 -8.03 -16.66 -10.85
C ALA A 19 -7.61 -17.44 -12.11
N PRO A 20 -7.35 -16.82 -13.28
CA PRO A 20 -6.85 -17.55 -14.45
C PRO A 20 -5.41 -18.05 -14.34
N TYR A 21 -4.63 -17.50 -13.41
CA TYR A 21 -3.17 -17.68 -13.35
C TYR A 21 -2.69 -18.39 -12.09
N VAL A 22 -3.44 -18.31 -10.99
CA VAL A 22 -3.09 -18.93 -9.71
C VAL A 22 -4.27 -19.70 -9.12
N THR A 23 -3.97 -20.79 -8.43
CA THR A 23 -4.96 -21.58 -7.70
C THR A 23 -5.44 -20.86 -6.44
N LEU A 24 -6.57 -21.33 -5.89
CA LEU A 24 -7.11 -20.80 -4.63
C LEU A 24 -6.10 -20.87 -3.47
N VAL A 25 -5.33 -21.97 -3.43
CA VAL A 25 -4.32 -22.21 -2.41
C VAL A 25 -3.13 -21.29 -2.61
N GLU A 26 -2.65 -21.14 -3.84
CA GLU A 26 -1.55 -20.21 -4.15
C GLU A 26 -1.93 -18.77 -3.82
N MET A 27 -3.13 -18.32 -4.17
CA MET A 27 -3.60 -16.99 -3.79
C MET A 27 -3.67 -16.81 -2.27
N GLY A 28 -4.21 -17.80 -1.55
CA GLY A 28 -4.28 -17.77 -0.09
C GLY A 28 -2.89 -17.69 0.55
N LEU A 29 -1.94 -18.50 0.07
CA LEU A 29 -0.56 -18.49 0.55
C LEU A 29 0.14 -17.16 0.22
N MET A 30 -0.06 -16.61 -0.97
CA MET A 30 0.44 -15.27 -1.32
C MET A 30 -0.13 -14.22 -0.37
N SER A 31 -1.44 -14.20 -0.14
CA SER A 31 -2.05 -13.25 0.79
C SER A 31 -1.55 -13.40 2.24
N LEU A 32 -1.20 -14.61 2.68
CA LEU A 32 -0.70 -14.86 4.03
C LEU A 32 0.77 -14.46 4.21
N PHE A 33 1.66 -14.85 3.28
CA PHE A 33 3.11 -14.68 3.44
C PHE A 33 3.64 -13.38 2.88
N VAL A 34 3.05 -12.91 1.78
CA VAL A 34 3.52 -11.72 1.06
C VAL A 34 2.81 -10.46 1.54
N TYR A 35 1.52 -10.58 1.91
CA TYR A 35 0.66 -9.53 2.46
C TYR A 35 1.06 -8.09 2.07
N ALA A 36 0.83 -7.76 0.80
CA ALA A 36 1.05 -6.41 0.29
C ALA A 36 0.21 -6.22 -0.97
N GLY A 37 -0.84 -5.41 -0.91
CA GLY A 37 -1.84 -5.32 -1.97
C GLY A 37 -1.24 -4.98 -3.33
N SER A 38 -0.53 -3.85 -3.43
CA SER A 38 0.14 -3.42 -4.67
C SER A 38 1.19 -4.41 -5.17
N ALA A 39 1.95 -5.03 -4.27
CA ALA A 39 2.96 -6.01 -4.65
C ALA A 39 2.32 -7.29 -5.17
N GLN A 40 1.17 -7.71 -4.63
CA GLN A 40 0.41 -8.86 -5.09
C GLN A 40 -0.14 -8.65 -6.51
N PHE A 41 -0.70 -7.47 -6.81
CA PHE A 41 -1.08 -7.10 -8.18
C PHE A 41 0.13 -7.09 -9.14
N ALA A 42 1.26 -6.52 -8.72
CA ALA A 42 2.48 -6.49 -9.54
C ALA A 42 3.04 -7.90 -9.79
N MET A 43 3.01 -8.77 -8.77
CA MET A 43 3.41 -10.17 -8.92
C MET A 43 2.49 -10.91 -9.87
N LEU A 44 1.16 -10.74 -9.77
CA LEU A 44 0.22 -11.35 -10.71
C LEU A 44 0.55 -10.92 -12.15
N ALA A 45 0.75 -9.62 -12.39
CA ALA A 45 1.15 -9.12 -13.71
C ALA A 45 2.46 -9.76 -14.23
N LEU A 46 3.44 -9.98 -13.35
CA LEU A 46 4.70 -10.65 -13.70
C LEU A 46 4.53 -12.16 -13.95
N ILE A 47 3.62 -12.82 -13.23
CA ILE A 47 3.25 -14.23 -13.45
C ILE A 47 2.59 -14.38 -14.83
N VAL A 48 1.71 -13.45 -15.22
CA VAL A 48 1.04 -13.46 -16.54
C VAL A 48 2.06 -13.45 -17.68
N VAL A 49 3.10 -12.61 -17.59
CA VAL A 49 4.17 -12.53 -18.60
C VAL A 49 5.28 -13.58 -18.41
N GLN A 50 5.07 -14.54 -17.50
CA GLN A 50 6.00 -15.63 -17.20
C GLN A 50 7.42 -15.14 -16.83
N ALA A 51 7.49 -14.05 -16.07
CA ALA A 51 8.76 -13.51 -15.62
C ALA A 51 9.53 -14.52 -14.73
N PRO A 52 10.86 -14.51 -14.74
CA PRO A 52 11.65 -15.37 -13.85
C PRO A 52 11.32 -15.12 -12.38
N VAL A 53 11.27 -16.18 -11.57
CA VAL A 53 10.97 -16.11 -10.12
C VAL A 53 11.88 -15.10 -9.41
N ALA A 54 13.15 -15.03 -9.80
CA ALA A 54 14.10 -14.05 -9.26
C ALA A 54 13.64 -12.60 -9.51
N ALA A 55 13.11 -12.28 -10.69
CA ALA A 55 12.61 -10.95 -11.02
C ALA A 55 11.33 -10.61 -10.25
N ILE A 56 10.44 -11.60 -10.05
CA ILE A 56 9.23 -11.45 -9.22
C ILE A 56 9.63 -11.16 -7.78
N ALA A 57 10.51 -11.97 -7.19
CA ALA A 57 10.99 -11.79 -5.83
C ALA A 57 11.67 -10.43 -5.63
N MET A 58 12.48 -9.98 -6.60
CA MET A 58 13.13 -8.68 -6.54
C MET A 58 12.13 -7.53 -6.64
N THR A 59 11.18 -7.63 -7.56
CA THR A 59 10.13 -6.60 -7.74
C THR A 59 9.28 -6.50 -6.48
N PHE A 60 8.87 -7.64 -5.92
CA PHE A 60 8.17 -7.72 -4.65
C PHE A 60 8.97 -7.04 -3.53
N PHE A 61 10.25 -7.40 -3.38
CA PHE A 61 11.12 -6.81 -2.36
C PHE A 61 11.22 -5.29 -2.50
N LEU A 62 11.50 -4.78 -3.70
CA LEU A 62 11.60 -3.34 -3.93
C LEU A 62 10.30 -2.59 -3.69
N ILE A 63 9.17 -3.12 -4.17
CA ILE A 63 7.88 -2.45 -3.97
C ILE A 63 7.60 -2.35 -2.47
N ASN A 64 7.91 -3.38 -1.69
CA ASN A 64 7.67 -3.41 -0.25
C ASN A 64 8.65 -2.58 0.59
N LEU A 65 9.80 -2.17 0.06
CA LEU A 65 10.68 -1.23 0.77
C LEU A 65 9.96 0.08 1.16
N ARG A 66 8.88 0.45 0.44
CA ARG A 66 8.07 1.60 0.83
C ARG A 66 7.33 1.38 2.16
N LEU A 67 6.84 0.17 2.41
CA LEU A 67 6.18 -0.19 3.66
C LEU A 67 7.18 -0.14 4.82
N PHE A 68 8.44 -0.52 4.56
CA PHE A 68 9.51 -0.33 5.53
C PHE A 68 9.71 1.15 5.90
N LEU A 69 9.73 2.06 4.91
CA LEU A 69 9.82 3.51 5.17
C LEU A 69 8.61 4.04 5.97
N LEU A 70 7.39 3.60 5.62
CA LEU A 70 6.17 3.97 6.35
C LEU A 70 6.18 3.44 7.78
N SER A 71 6.64 2.21 7.98
CA SER A 71 6.81 1.59 9.30
C SER A 71 7.82 2.34 10.17
N LEU A 72 8.94 2.79 9.59
CA LEU A 72 9.90 3.64 10.30
C LEU A 72 9.25 4.92 10.79
N HIS A 73 8.46 5.60 9.95
CA HIS A 73 7.74 6.80 10.35
C HIS A 73 6.68 6.50 11.44
N ALA A 74 5.86 5.46 11.23
CA ALA A 74 4.83 5.06 12.19
C ALA A 74 5.41 4.72 13.58
N SER A 75 6.59 4.09 13.63
CA SER A 75 7.26 3.73 14.88
C SER A 75 7.56 4.94 15.78
N THR A 76 7.69 6.14 15.21
CA THR A 76 7.97 7.37 15.98
C THR A 76 6.81 7.78 16.90
N TYR A 77 5.57 7.42 16.56
CA TYR A 77 4.38 7.67 17.38
C TYR A 77 4.19 6.65 18.50
N PHE A 78 4.84 5.49 18.40
CA PHE A 78 4.72 4.37 19.35
C PHE A 78 6.03 4.09 20.10
N ARG A 79 6.88 5.11 20.28
CA ARG A 79 8.19 5.00 20.97
C ARG A 79 8.13 4.43 22.39
N HIS A 80 6.99 4.55 23.07
CA HIS A 80 6.80 4.07 24.44
C HIS A 80 6.31 2.61 24.52
N THR A 81 6.09 1.94 23.39
CA THR A 81 5.61 0.55 23.32
C THR A 81 6.79 -0.42 23.26
N SER A 82 6.61 -1.67 23.71
CA SER A 82 7.70 -2.65 23.68
C SER A 82 8.16 -2.94 22.25
N LEU A 83 9.43 -3.30 22.07
CA LEU A 83 10.01 -3.61 20.77
C LEU A 83 9.20 -4.67 20.00
N TRP A 84 8.70 -5.69 20.70
CA TRP A 84 7.89 -6.77 20.12
C TRP A 84 6.54 -6.29 19.60
N TYR A 85 5.89 -5.37 20.33
CA TYR A 85 4.66 -4.74 19.87
C TYR A 85 4.91 -3.90 18.60
N ASN A 86 5.99 -3.12 18.58
CA ASN A 86 6.35 -2.30 17.42
C ASN A 86 6.73 -3.16 16.20
N ILE A 87 7.45 -4.27 16.39
CA ILE A 87 7.74 -5.23 15.31
C ILE A 87 6.44 -5.82 14.78
N GLY A 88 5.59 -6.36 15.66
CA GLY A 88 4.31 -6.97 15.25
C GLY A 88 3.40 -5.98 14.53
N MET A 89 3.38 -4.72 14.96
CA MET A 89 2.60 -3.66 14.32
C MET A 89 3.16 -3.31 12.93
N SER A 90 4.48 -3.15 12.83
CA SER A 90 5.17 -2.70 11.62
C SER A 90 5.23 -3.78 10.53
N SER A 91 5.21 -5.06 10.90
CA SER A 91 5.28 -6.19 9.95
C SER A 91 4.02 -6.37 9.11
N ILE A 92 2.86 -5.92 9.61
CA ILE A 92 1.56 -6.00 8.92
C ILE A 92 1.01 -4.60 8.60
N LEU A 93 1.87 -3.60 8.59
CA LEU A 93 1.53 -2.24 8.19
C LEU A 93 1.49 -2.15 6.66
N THR A 94 0.51 -1.42 6.16
CA THR A 94 0.24 -1.25 4.73
C THR A 94 -0.05 0.21 4.45
N ASP A 95 -0.10 0.62 3.18
CA ASP A 95 -0.34 2.02 2.81
C ASP A 95 -1.70 2.51 3.34
N GLU A 96 -2.70 1.64 3.33
CA GLU A 96 -4.06 1.98 3.75
C GLU A 96 -4.19 2.00 5.27
N THR A 97 -3.60 1.02 5.99
CA THR A 97 -3.60 1.06 7.47
C THR A 97 -2.78 2.23 8.00
N TYR A 98 -1.71 2.60 7.30
CA TYR A 98 -0.93 3.81 7.59
C TYR A 98 -1.75 5.09 7.33
N GLY A 99 -2.47 5.16 6.21
CA GLY A 99 -3.33 6.30 5.91
C GLY A 99 -4.38 6.54 6.99
N VAL A 100 -4.94 5.47 7.53
CA VAL A 100 -5.91 5.48 8.62
C VAL A 100 -5.31 5.94 9.94
N LEU A 101 -4.07 5.51 10.24
CA LEU A 101 -3.32 6.01 11.38
C LEU A 101 -3.10 7.52 11.28
N MET A 102 -2.68 8.03 10.12
CA MET A 102 -2.47 9.46 9.90
C MET A 102 -3.78 10.24 10.01
N GLY A 103 -4.88 9.68 9.48
CA GLY A 103 -6.21 10.24 9.62
C GLY A 103 -6.64 10.40 11.07
N GLU A 104 -6.43 9.36 11.89
CA GLU A 104 -6.74 9.40 13.32
C GLU A 104 -5.84 10.40 14.06
N LEU A 105 -4.54 10.43 13.76
CA LEU A 105 -3.59 11.37 14.36
C LEU A 105 -3.88 12.85 14.02
N ALA A 106 -4.60 13.11 12.92
CA ALA A 106 -5.03 14.47 12.59
C ALA A 106 -6.17 14.97 13.49
N HIS A 107 -6.95 14.05 14.06
CA HIS A 107 -8.09 14.32 14.95
C HIS A 107 -7.73 14.16 16.44
N THR A 108 -6.82 13.25 16.76
CA THR A 108 -6.46 12.85 18.12
C THR A 108 -4.95 12.87 18.31
N ASP A 109 -4.44 13.52 19.36
CA ASP A 109 -2.98 13.65 19.60
C ASP A 109 -2.28 12.33 19.96
N LYS A 110 -3.03 11.29 20.36
CA LYS A 110 -2.49 9.99 20.75
C LYS A 110 -3.39 8.86 20.27
N VAL A 111 -2.79 7.90 19.55
CA VAL A 111 -3.46 6.68 19.11
C VAL A 111 -3.05 5.52 20.03
N ASN A 112 -4.01 4.71 20.43
CA ASN A 112 -3.75 3.52 21.24
C ASN A 112 -3.05 2.44 20.36
N PRO A 113 -1.88 1.90 20.77
CA PRO A 113 -1.22 0.81 20.04
C PRO A 113 -2.13 -0.39 19.76
N MET A 114 -3.00 -0.76 20.71
CA MET A 114 -3.91 -1.88 20.56
C MET A 114 -4.96 -1.64 19.47
N TRP A 115 -5.39 -0.38 19.31
CA TRP A 115 -6.28 0.00 18.22
C TRP A 115 -5.59 -0.17 16.86
N MET A 116 -4.30 0.20 16.76
CA MET A 116 -3.52 0.02 15.53
C MET A 116 -3.32 -1.46 15.20
N HIS A 117 -3.06 -2.31 16.19
CA HIS A 117 -3.02 -3.76 16.00
C HIS A 117 -4.36 -4.31 15.51
N GLY A 118 -5.47 -3.86 16.09
CA GLY A 118 -6.81 -4.22 15.63
C GLY A 118 -7.04 -3.79 14.18
N ASN A 119 -6.63 -2.58 13.79
CA ASN A 119 -6.72 -2.08 12.43
C ASN A 119 -5.92 -2.93 11.44
N ASN A 120 -4.67 -3.26 11.77
CA ASN A 120 -3.81 -4.08 10.91
C ASN A 120 -4.32 -5.51 10.80
N LEU A 121 -4.68 -6.16 11.91
CA LEU A 121 -5.16 -7.54 11.91
C LEU A 121 -6.49 -7.66 11.15
N ASN A 122 -7.40 -6.72 11.37
CA ASN A 122 -8.68 -6.70 10.67
C ASN A 122 -8.50 -6.50 9.15
N SER A 123 -7.55 -5.64 8.75
CA SER A 123 -7.21 -5.43 7.34
C SER A 123 -6.56 -6.66 6.72
N TYR A 124 -5.68 -7.34 7.46
CA TYR A 124 -5.06 -8.60 7.05
C TYR A 124 -6.08 -9.71 6.80
N VAL A 125 -7.00 -9.91 7.74
CA VAL A 125 -8.07 -10.91 7.60
C VAL A 125 -9.01 -10.54 6.46
N ALA A 126 -9.40 -9.26 6.34
CA ALA A 126 -10.25 -8.78 5.25
C ALA A 126 -9.61 -9.00 3.88
N TRP A 127 -8.31 -8.74 3.74
CA TRP A 127 -7.56 -8.99 2.51
C TRP A 127 -7.51 -10.48 2.15
N PHE A 128 -7.16 -11.33 3.13
CA PHE A 128 -7.12 -12.77 2.93
C PHE A 128 -8.47 -13.32 2.48
N VAL A 129 -9.55 -12.96 3.19
CA VAL A 129 -10.91 -13.39 2.83
C VAL A 129 -11.30 -12.84 1.46
N GLY A 130 -11.06 -11.56 1.19
CA GLY A 130 -11.38 -10.93 -0.09
C GLY A 130 -10.67 -11.61 -1.27
N THR A 131 -9.37 -11.85 -1.16
CA THR A 131 -8.57 -12.50 -2.23
C THR A 131 -8.95 -13.95 -2.47
N VAL A 132 -9.18 -14.73 -1.41
CA VAL A 132 -9.60 -16.14 -1.55
C VAL A 132 -11.01 -16.23 -2.14
N VAL A 133 -11.96 -15.45 -1.62
CA VAL A 133 -13.33 -15.42 -2.17
C VAL A 133 -13.32 -14.90 -3.61
N GLY A 134 -12.52 -13.87 -3.90
CA GLY A 134 -12.38 -13.32 -5.24
C GLY A 134 -11.86 -14.35 -6.23
N THR A 135 -10.87 -15.14 -5.82
CA THR A 135 -10.31 -16.21 -6.67
C THR A 135 -11.35 -17.31 -6.92
N ALA A 136 -12.13 -17.68 -5.90
CA ALA A 136 -13.21 -18.67 -6.05
C ALA A 136 -14.30 -18.19 -7.02
N LEU A 137 -14.68 -16.92 -6.91
CA LEU A 137 -15.69 -16.30 -7.77
C LEU A 137 -15.16 -16.01 -9.19
N GLY A 138 -13.86 -15.73 -9.33
CA GLY A 138 -13.23 -15.47 -10.62
C GLY A 138 -13.36 -16.65 -11.59
N GLY A 139 -13.32 -17.89 -11.08
CA GLY A 139 -13.58 -19.09 -11.88
C GLY A 139 -15.02 -19.22 -12.40
N LEU A 140 -15.97 -18.44 -11.84
CA LEU A 140 -17.39 -18.44 -12.23
C LEU A 140 -17.75 -17.27 -13.15
N LEU A 141 -16.86 -16.28 -13.32
CA LEU A 141 -17.11 -15.06 -14.08
C LEU A 141 -16.51 -15.15 -15.49
N PRO A 142 -17.32 -15.26 -16.56
CA PRO A 142 -16.82 -15.14 -17.91
C PRO A 142 -16.46 -13.67 -18.19
N ASN A 143 -15.15 -13.39 -18.35
CA ASN A 143 -14.53 -12.08 -18.60
C ASN A 143 -14.59 -11.06 -17.44
N PRO A 144 -13.71 -11.20 -16.43
CA PRO A 144 -13.58 -10.25 -15.33
C PRO A 144 -13.21 -8.82 -15.74
N GLU A 145 -12.49 -8.65 -16.85
CA GLU A 145 -12.02 -7.35 -17.35
C GLU A 145 -13.18 -6.38 -17.64
N ILE A 146 -14.37 -6.91 -17.98
CA ILE A 146 -15.56 -6.12 -18.27
C ILE A 146 -16.04 -5.32 -17.04
N PHE A 147 -15.72 -5.80 -15.84
CA PHE A 147 -16.14 -5.16 -14.59
C PHE A 147 -15.20 -4.02 -14.15
N GLY A 148 -14.15 -3.71 -14.92
CA GLY A 148 -13.21 -2.63 -14.59
C GLY A 148 -12.41 -2.89 -13.30
N LEU A 149 -12.21 -4.16 -12.97
CA LEU A 149 -11.52 -4.58 -11.74
C LEU A 149 -10.03 -4.21 -11.75
N ASP A 150 -9.45 -4.06 -12.94
CA ASP A 150 -8.11 -3.55 -13.19
C ASP A 150 -7.94 -2.10 -12.69
N PHE A 151 -9.01 -1.30 -12.73
CA PHE A 151 -9.02 0.06 -12.18
C PHE A 151 -9.15 0.10 -10.65
N ALA A 152 -9.55 -0.99 -9.99
CA ALA A 152 -9.81 -0.99 -8.54
C ALA A 152 -8.58 -0.55 -7.72
N LEU A 153 -7.38 -1.05 -8.09
CA LEU A 153 -6.13 -0.67 -7.42
C LEU A 153 -5.80 0.82 -7.64
N VAL A 154 -6.00 1.33 -8.85
CA VAL A 154 -5.75 2.74 -9.18
C VAL A 154 -6.72 3.64 -8.42
N GLY A 155 -8.01 3.29 -8.41
CA GLY A 155 -9.05 4.00 -7.67
C GLY A 155 -8.77 4.08 -6.18
N MET A 156 -8.23 3.01 -5.57
CA MET A 156 -7.81 3.01 -4.17
C MET A 156 -6.72 4.04 -3.89
N PHE A 157 -5.63 4.03 -4.66
CA PHE A 157 -4.54 4.98 -4.45
C PHE A 157 -4.99 6.43 -4.67
N ILE A 158 -5.88 6.67 -5.64
CA ILE A 158 -6.50 7.99 -5.83
C ILE A 158 -7.31 8.39 -4.59
N GLY A 159 -8.12 7.49 -4.03
CA GLY A 159 -8.95 7.77 -2.84
C GLY A 159 -8.11 8.06 -1.59
N ILE A 160 -7.04 7.29 -1.37
CA ILE A 160 -6.10 7.52 -0.25
C ILE A 160 -5.37 8.83 -0.46
N PHE A 161 -4.84 9.07 -1.65
CA PHE A 161 -4.14 10.32 -1.97
C PHE A 161 -5.06 11.53 -1.76
N ALA A 162 -6.29 11.49 -2.29
CA ALA A 162 -7.23 12.59 -2.18
C ALA A 162 -7.59 12.89 -0.71
N SER A 163 -7.87 11.86 0.09
CA SER A 163 -8.21 12.05 1.51
C SER A 163 -7.04 12.62 2.31
N GLN A 164 -5.84 12.09 2.10
CA GLN A 164 -4.61 12.57 2.75
C GLN A 164 -4.26 14.00 2.31
N PHE A 165 -4.36 14.29 1.01
CA PHE A 165 -4.08 15.61 0.48
C PHE A 165 -5.03 16.67 1.04
N GLN A 166 -6.33 16.39 1.11
CA GLN A 166 -7.32 17.29 1.73
C GLN A 166 -7.02 17.55 3.20
N MET A 167 -6.54 16.53 3.93
CA MET A 167 -6.16 16.66 5.33
C MET A 167 -4.90 17.51 5.49
N MET A 168 -3.88 17.28 4.67
CA MET A 168 -2.63 18.04 4.66
C MET A 168 -2.85 19.51 4.30
N GLN A 169 -3.75 19.82 3.35
CA GLN A 169 -4.09 21.19 2.96
C GLN A 169 -4.60 22.05 4.13
N ARG A 170 -5.16 21.44 5.18
CA ARG A 170 -5.63 22.16 6.38
C ARG A 170 -4.50 22.50 7.36
N ARG A 171 -3.36 21.81 7.27
CA ARG A 171 -2.25 21.89 8.23
C ARG A 171 -1.01 22.55 7.62
N ILE A 172 -0.78 22.35 6.33
CA ILE A 172 0.43 22.76 5.61
C ILE A 172 0.05 23.77 4.53
N PRO A 173 0.82 24.87 4.34
CA PRO A 173 0.55 25.82 3.28
C PRO A 173 0.61 25.14 1.90
N VAL A 174 -0.39 25.44 1.06
CA VAL A 174 -0.55 24.82 -0.28
C VAL A 174 0.72 24.95 -1.13
N ARG A 175 1.47 26.05 -0.99
CA ARG A 175 2.76 26.26 -1.66
C ARG A 175 3.75 25.13 -1.36
N ASN A 176 3.91 24.74 -0.09
CA ASN A 176 4.86 23.71 0.31
C ASN A 176 4.43 22.34 -0.24
N LEU A 177 3.12 22.05 -0.21
CA LEU A 177 2.56 20.84 -0.81
C LEU A 177 2.84 20.75 -2.31
N LEU A 178 2.65 21.85 -3.05
CA LEU A 178 2.92 21.89 -4.49
C LEU A 178 4.41 21.70 -4.80
N ILE A 179 5.31 22.26 -3.99
CA ILE A 179 6.76 22.05 -4.14
C ILE A 179 7.11 20.58 -3.93
N ILE A 180 6.61 19.95 -2.85
CA ILE A 180 6.86 18.53 -2.57
C ILE A 180 6.35 17.67 -3.72
N LEU A 181 5.11 17.91 -4.19
CA LEU A 181 4.53 17.17 -5.31
C LEU A 181 5.32 17.36 -6.61
N ALA A 182 5.78 18.58 -6.90
CA ALA A 182 6.61 18.85 -8.07
C ALA A 182 7.95 18.11 -8.00
N VAL A 183 8.61 18.10 -6.83
CA VAL A 183 9.85 17.35 -6.61
C VAL A 183 9.64 15.86 -6.80
N VAL A 184 8.58 15.29 -6.23
CA VAL A 184 8.26 13.86 -6.39
C VAL A 184 7.98 13.53 -7.86
N ALA A 185 7.16 14.34 -8.55
CA ALA A 185 6.83 14.09 -9.95
C ALA A 185 8.05 14.20 -10.87
N VAL A 186 8.82 15.29 -10.77
CA VAL A 186 10.01 15.52 -11.61
C VAL A 186 11.06 14.45 -11.34
N SER A 187 11.36 14.16 -10.07
CA SER A 187 12.33 13.11 -9.74
C SER A 187 11.88 11.75 -10.24
N PHE A 188 10.60 11.39 -10.09
CA PHE A 188 10.06 10.13 -10.60
C PHE A 188 10.22 10.01 -12.11
N PHE A 189 9.79 11.00 -12.90
CA PHE A 189 9.91 10.95 -14.36
C PHE A 189 11.35 10.92 -14.84
N LEU A 190 12.26 11.66 -14.19
CA LEU A 190 13.68 11.60 -14.50
C LEU A 190 14.27 10.21 -14.18
N LEU A 191 13.94 9.66 -13.01
CA LEU A 191 14.46 8.36 -12.58
C LEU A 191 13.94 7.21 -13.45
N LEU A 192 12.72 7.28 -13.99
CA LEU A 192 12.20 6.29 -14.94
C LEU A 192 13.07 6.13 -16.19
N THR A 193 13.86 7.15 -16.56
CA THR A 193 14.76 7.05 -17.72
C THR A 193 16.01 6.22 -17.44
N VAL A 194 16.34 5.98 -16.16
CA VAL A 194 17.61 5.37 -15.73
C VAL A 194 17.41 4.07 -14.96
N VAL A 195 16.37 3.99 -14.12
CA VAL A 195 16.13 2.87 -13.19
C VAL A 195 14.74 2.26 -13.37
N SER A 196 14.52 1.09 -12.76
CA SER A 196 13.22 0.43 -12.77
C SER A 196 12.14 1.26 -12.06
N GLN A 197 10.88 1.05 -12.43
CA GLN A 197 9.73 1.74 -11.84
C GLN A 197 9.72 1.67 -10.30
N SER A 198 10.00 0.49 -9.72
CA SER A 198 10.03 0.31 -8.27
C SER A 198 11.13 1.13 -7.60
N LEU A 199 12.32 1.22 -8.19
CA LEU A 199 13.41 2.07 -7.68
C LEU A 199 13.10 3.55 -7.83
N ALA A 200 12.53 3.95 -8.97
CA ALA A 200 12.13 5.33 -9.23
C ALA A 200 11.14 5.82 -8.15
N VAL A 201 10.13 5.01 -7.80
CA VAL A 201 9.19 5.32 -6.72
C VAL A 201 9.89 5.50 -5.37
N LEU A 202 10.80 4.58 -5.00
CA LEU A 202 11.52 4.65 -3.72
C LEU A 202 12.36 5.93 -3.61
N PHE A 203 13.19 6.21 -4.61
CA PHE A 203 14.05 7.38 -4.60
C PHE A 203 13.26 8.69 -4.68
N ALA A 204 12.20 8.74 -5.49
CA ALA A 204 11.31 9.90 -5.53
C ALA A 204 10.64 10.15 -4.17
N THR A 205 10.25 9.09 -3.46
CA THR A 205 9.68 9.18 -2.10
C THR A 205 10.71 9.75 -1.12
N LEU A 206 11.95 9.25 -1.13
CA LEU A 206 13.02 9.76 -0.26
C LEU A 206 13.35 11.25 -0.52
N LEU A 207 13.38 11.66 -1.79
CA LEU A 207 13.58 13.06 -2.17
C LEU A 207 12.41 13.94 -1.74
N GLY A 208 11.17 13.46 -1.92
CA GLY A 208 9.96 14.14 -1.45
C GLY A 208 9.94 14.33 0.07
N CYS A 209 10.25 13.28 0.84
CA CYS A 209 10.36 13.34 2.29
C CYS A 209 11.46 14.33 2.72
N SER A 210 12.63 14.28 2.06
CA SER A 210 13.74 15.18 2.35
C SER A 210 13.37 16.65 2.11
N MET A 211 12.65 16.93 1.01
CA MET A 211 12.12 18.27 0.73
C MET A 211 11.08 18.70 1.79
N GLY A 212 10.21 17.79 2.22
CA GLY A 212 9.26 18.05 3.31
C GLY A 212 9.95 18.51 4.59
N VAL A 213 11.00 17.80 5.02
CA VAL A 213 11.79 18.17 6.22
C VAL A 213 12.44 19.55 6.09
N VAL A 214 12.97 19.88 4.91
CA VAL A 214 13.57 21.20 4.66
C VAL A 214 12.55 22.32 4.74
N LEU A 215 11.33 22.08 4.26
CA LEU A 215 10.24 23.06 4.24
C LEU A 215 9.55 23.23 5.59
N ASP A 216 9.49 22.17 6.42
CA ASP A 216 8.93 22.23 7.78
C ASP A 216 9.88 22.91 8.79
N GLY A 217 11.17 23.00 8.46
CA GLY A 217 12.18 23.70 9.26
C GLY A 217 12.26 25.22 9.04
N GLN A 218 11.40 25.79 8.18
CA GLN A 218 11.34 27.23 7.84
C GLN A 218 10.08 27.89 8.41
#